data_AF-A0A7C5WMR2-F1
#
_entry.id   AF-A0A7C5WMR2-F1
#
_cell.length_a   1.000
_cell.length_b   1.000
_cell.length_c   1.000
_cell.angle_alpha   90.00
_cell.angle_beta   90.00
_cell.angle_gamma   90.00
#
_symmetry.space_group_name_H-M   'P 1'
#
loop_
_entity.id
_entity.type
_entity.pdbx_description
1 polymer ?
#
loop_
_entity_poly.entity_id
_entity_poly.type
_entity_poly.pdbx_seq_one_letter_code
_entity_poly.pdbx_strand_id
1 'polypeptide(L)'
;MTHYSLIKMSSLIPLLLIVLTCISVFEVEFAVLEGIRVQTGIRPILIFSDLEGDDKGSGGIKYPTNGVFQPGVFDLLRFEVYVDSDNVYFRVVLKNLGDNPWNGLNGFCLQHVQVYILTTQKITPNTTAPGLNIKIYPGWHFLIVAVGGWSNLYEIEPWPRGSNPALYLSTGELLSEESELFDVYAVPGESAVEVKISRHLLIDVENISNWKFLVVIAGHDGLASRYRIREVYPGEPSEWYFGGGDRSAVESDVQPKAIDILAPTAQDQYKMLSSFDSTKAKPAEVYMVGYELISSREAVNITITHTITVTETRTVTETRRLVNTQTTTVTILNEMNTTITLKVPDYTATKMIGVISVIVTTTLVIMLLRSKYATK
;
A
#
# COMPACT_ATOMS: atom_id res chain seq x y z
N MET A 1 41.21 59.30 -28.86
CA MET A 1 39.79 58.92 -29.04
C MET A 1 39.66 57.45 -28.68
N THR A 2 38.82 57.20 -27.69
CA THR A 2 38.78 56.01 -26.86
C THR A 2 38.08 54.83 -27.56
N HIS A 3 38.72 53.65 -27.52
CA HIS A 3 38.10 52.37 -27.85
C HIS A 3 36.94 52.05 -26.90
N TYR A 4 35.76 51.73 -27.44
CA TYR A 4 34.77 50.91 -26.73
C TYR A 4 34.46 49.67 -27.57
N SER A 5 34.67 48.53 -26.94
CA SER A 5 34.68 47.20 -27.55
C SER A 5 33.25 46.73 -27.85
N LEU A 6 33.03 46.22 -29.06
CA LEU A 6 31.85 45.42 -29.46
C LEU A 6 31.90 43.98 -28.90
N ILE A 7 32.73 43.74 -27.87
CA ILE A 7 32.76 42.48 -27.13
C ILE A 7 31.73 42.59 -26.01
N LYS A 8 30.91 41.54 -25.86
CA LYS A 8 29.97 41.25 -24.75
C LYS A 8 28.46 41.45 -25.01
N MET A 9 27.94 41.01 -26.16
CA MET A 9 26.54 40.54 -26.19
C MET A 9 26.43 39.07 -26.62
N SER A 10 27.34 38.56 -27.45
CA SER A 10 27.36 37.14 -27.83
C SER A 10 27.78 36.19 -26.70
N SER A 11 28.56 36.65 -25.72
CA SER A 11 29.04 35.84 -24.59
C SER A 11 28.10 35.83 -23.38
N LEU A 12 27.11 36.73 -23.33
CA LEU A 12 26.12 36.80 -22.25
C LEU A 12 24.87 35.97 -22.55
N ILE A 13 24.55 35.71 -23.82
CA ILE A 13 23.39 34.90 -24.21
C ILE A 13 23.49 33.44 -23.73
N PRO A 14 24.64 32.75 -23.81
CA PRO A 14 24.77 31.40 -23.26
C PRO A 14 24.63 31.39 -21.73
N LEU A 15 25.19 32.39 -21.05
CA LEU A 15 25.13 32.52 -19.60
C LEU A 15 23.70 32.84 -19.12
N LEU A 16 22.98 33.69 -19.85
CA LEU A 16 21.58 34.01 -19.61
C LEU A 16 20.68 32.80 -19.87
N LEU A 17 20.94 32.02 -20.93
CA LEU A 17 20.25 30.74 -21.16
C LEU A 17 20.50 29.74 -20.03
N ILE A 18 21.74 29.61 -19.55
CA ILE A 18 22.09 28.73 -18.43
C ILE A 18 21.37 29.17 -17.16
N VAL A 19 21.34 30.46 -16.85
CA VAL A 19 20.63 31.01 -15.69
C VAL A 19 19.12 30.81 -15.80
N LEU A 20 18.50 31.06 -16.96
CA LEU A 20 17.09 30.78 -17.21
C LEU A 20 16.78 29.28 -17.15
N THR A 21 17.67 28.40 -17.62
CA THR A 21 17.50 26.95 -17.46
C THR A 21 17.59 26.53 -15.98
N CYS A 22 18.52 27.08 -15.20
CA CYS A 22 18.61 26.80 -13.77
C CYS A 22 17.39 27.30 -12.99
N ILE A 23 16.87 28.48 -13.33
CA ILE A 23 15.64 29.02 -12.72
C ILE A 23 14.43 28.16 -13.08
N SER A 24 14.31 27.72 -14.35
CA SER A 24 13.23 26.82 -14.77
C SER A 24 13.32 25.43 -14.12
N VAL A 25 14.52 24.90 -13.88
CA VAL A 25 14.71 23.63 -13.18
C VAL A 25 14.27 23.75 -11.72
N PHE A 26 14.57 24.89 -11.07
CA PHE A 26 14.13 25.17 -9.70
C PHE A 26 12.61 25.38 -9.58
N GLU A 27 12.00 26.11 -10.52
CA GLU A 27 10.54 26.30 -10.56
C GLU A 27 9.80 25.02 -10.92
N VAL A 28 10.38 24.14 -11.75
CA VAL A 28 9.83 22.80 -12.03
C VAL A 28 9.95 21.90 -10.80
N GLU A 29 11.07 21.94 -10.07
CA GLU A 29 11.23 21.19 -8.82
C GLU A 29 10.21 21.66 -7.77
N PHE A 30 9.97 22.97 -7.68
CA PHE A 30 8.98 23.59 -6.79
C PHE A 30 7.53 23.33 -7.20
N ALA A 31 7.19 23.46 -8.48
CA ALA A 31 5.84 23.20 -9.00
C ALA A 31 5.50 21.71 -9.02
N VAL A 32 6.49 20.81 -9.12
CA VAL A 32 6.29 19.37 -8.88
C VAL A 32 6.08 19.10 -7.40
N LEU A 33 6.81 19.77 -6.49
CA LEU A 33 6.56 19.69 -5.04
C LEU A 33 5.18 20.24 -4.65
N GLU A 34 4.68 21.27 -5.33
CA GLU A 34 3.32 21.80 -5.14
C GLU A 34 2.24 20.96 -5.86
N GLY A 35 2.50 20.46 -7.06
CA GLY A 35 1.59 19.62 -7.85
C GLY A 35 1.42 18.21 -7.29
N ILE A 36 2.38 17.72 -6.51
CA ILE A 36 2.25 16.48 -5.71
C ILE A 36 1.24 16.67 -4.55
N ARG A 37 0.86 17.90 -4.18
CA ARG A 37 -0.08 18.15 -3.08
C ARG A 37 -1.57 17.97 -3.43
N VAL A 38 -1.91 17.43 -4.60
CA VAL A 38 -3.32 17.19 -4.97
C VAL A 38 -3.56 15.72 -5.37
N GLN A 39 -3.46 14.84 -4.38
CA GLN A 39 -4.47 13.80 -4.15
C GLN A 39 -4.69 13.71 -2.65
N THR A 40 -5.80 14.28 -2.17
CA THR A 40 -6.25 14.21 -0.78
C THR A 40 -6.84 12.84 -0.49
N GLY A 41 -5.98 11.83 -0.46
CA GLY A 41 -6.22 10.49 0.04
C GLY A 41 -4.88 9.87 0.39
N ILE A 42 -4.72 9.38 1.62
CA ILE A 42 -3.53 8.61 2.00
C ILE A 42 -3.50 7.39 1.05
N ARG A 43 -2.44 7.24 0.25
CA ARG A 43 -2.26 6.07 -0.61
C ARG A 43 -1.54 4.97 0.18
N PRO A 44 -1.86 3.68 -0.07
CA PRO A 44 -1.15 2.60 0.58
C PRO A 44 0.31 2.56 0.10
N ILE A 45 1.23 2.32 1.03
CA ILE A 45 2.66 2.14 0.75
C ILE A 45 2.95 0.70 0.29
N LEU A 46 2.15 -0.26 0.75
CA LEU A 46 2.18 -1.68 0.37
C LEU A 46 0.77 -2.16 0.04
N ILE A 47 0.65 -2.96 -1.01
CA ILE A 47 -0.60 -3.62 -1.41
C ILE A 47 -0.25 -5.07 -1.75
N PHE A 48 -0.90 -6.00 -1.08
CA PHE A 48 -0.83 -7.42 -1.34
C PHE A 48 -2.20 -7.86 -1.85
N SER A 49 -2.22 -8.60 -2.95
CA SER A 49 -3.45 -9.18 -3.50
C SER A 49 -3.56 -10.64 -3.07
N ASP A 50 -4.80 -11.07 -2.85
CA ASP A 50 -5.17 -12.44 -2.59
C ASP A 50 -6.23 -12.91 -3.61
N LEU A 51 -6.41 -14.22 -3.77
CA LEU A 51 -7.24 -14.77 -4.84
C LEU A 51 -8.70 -14.93 -4.38
N GLU A 52 -9.60 -14.19 -5.04
CA GLU A 52 -11.04 -14.34 -4.82
C GLU A 52 -11.53 -15.80 -4.90
N GLY A 53 -12.29 -16.21 -3.88
CA GLY A 53 -12.98 -17.49 -3.79
C GLY A 53 -12.09 -18.64 -3.34
N ASP A 54 -10.97 -18.34 -2.68
CA ASP A 54 -10.05 -19.34 -2.17
C ASP A 54 -10.21 -19.69 -0.68
N ASP A 55 -11.11 -18.97 0.02
CA ASP A 55 -11.72 -19.11 1.37
C ASP A 55 -12.20 -20.51 1.80
N LYS A 56 -11.35 -21.51 1.54
CA LYS A 56 -11.60 -22.95 1.61
C LYS A 56 -10.55 -23.65 2.45
N GLY A 57 -9.78 -22.92 3.26
CA GLY A 57 -8.73 -23.43 4.13
C GLY A 57 -7.73 -24.27 3.34
N SER A 58 -7.62 -25.57 3.64
CA SER A 58 -6.77 -26.51 2.90
C SER A 58 -7.29 -26.90 1.51
N GLY A 59 -8.36 -26.26 1.03
CA GLY A 59 -9.01 -26.47 -0.28
C GLY A 59 -10.36 -27.20 -0.22
N GLY A 60 -10.80 -27.61 0.97
CA GLY A 60 -12.02 -28.40 1.17
C GLY A 60 -13.00 -27.83 2.20
N ILE A 61 -12.67 -26.73 2.87
CA ILE A 61 -13.51 -26.16 3.93
C ILE A 61 -14.82 -25.64 3.37
N LYS A 62 -15.90 -25.85 4.12
CA LYS A 62 -17.25 -25.43 3.79
C LYS A 62 -17.78 -24.50 4.87
N TYR A 63 -18.43 -23.42 4.44
CA TYR A 63 -19.06 -22.43 5.32
C TYR A 63 -20.18 -23.07 6.18
N PRO A 64 -20.45 -22.52 7.38
CA PRO A 64 -21.63 -22.92 8.14
C PRO A 64 -22.91 -22.61 7.35
N THR A 65 -23.97 -23.37 7.59
CA THR A 65 -25.19 -23.30 6.75
C THR A 65 -26.14 -22.16 7.12
N ASN A 66 -25.93 -21.48 8.26
CA ASN A 66 -26.75 -20.33 8.62
C ASN A 66 -26.56 -19.17 7.64
N GLY A 67 -27.66 -18.49 7.28
CA GLY A 67 -27.66 -17.41 6.29
C GLY A 67 -26.86 -16.16 6.65
N VAL A 68 -26.42 -16.01 7.92
CA VAL A 68 -25.49 -14.93 8.30
C VAL A 68 -24.10 -15.10 7.67
N PHE A 69 -23.68 -16.34 7.37
CA PHE A 69 -22.40 -16.64 6.76
C PHE A 69 -22.50 -16.55 5.23
N GLN A 70 -22.70 -15.32 4.74
CA GLN A 70 -22.83 -15.04 3.31
C GLN A 70 -21.55 -15.42 2.54
N PRO A 71 -21.64 -15.77 1.25
CA PRO A 71 -20.44 -16.02 0.44
C PRO A 71 -19.45 -14.85 0.52
N GLY A 72 -18.17 -15.18 0.71
CA GLY A 72 -17.08 -14.22 0.75
C GLY A 72 -16.87 -13.49 2.08
N VAL A 73 -17.63 -13.82 3.16
CA VAL A 73 -17.40 -13.17 4.46
C VAL A 73 -16.05 -13.51 5.10
N PHE A 74 -15.37 -14.55 4.61
CA PHE A 74 -14.03 -14.94 5.03
C PHE A 74 -12.98 -14.88 3.90
N ASP A 75 -13.37 -14.37 2.72
CA ASP A 75 -12.54 -14.34 1.50
C ASP A 75 -11.74 -13.04 1.44
N LEU A 76 -10.44 -13.15 1.68
CA LEU A 76 -9.48 -12.07 1.60
C LEU A 76 -9.26 -11.70 0.13
N LEU A 77 -9.29 -10.40 -0.17
CA LEU A 77 -8.98 -9.90 -1.51
C LEU A 77 -7.69 -9.09 -1.52
N ARG A 78 -7.51 -8.26 -0.50
CA ARG A 78 -6.31 -7.41 -0.39
C ARG A 78 -5.93 -7.16 1.05
N PHE A 79 -4.63 -7.01 1.24
CA PHE A 79 -4.05 -6.43 2.43
C PHE A 79 -3.27 -5.17 2.06
N GLU A 80 -3.59 -4.06 2.71
CA GLU A 80 -3.04 -2.75 2.39
C GLU A 80 -2.42 -2.12 3.65
N VAL A 81 -1.26 -1.49 3.47
CA VAL A 81 -0.56 -0.80 4.56
C VAL A 81 -0.46 0.67 4.21
N TYR A 82 -0.97 1.53 5.09
CA TYR A 82 -0.89 2.99 4.99
C TYR A 82 -0.05 3.54 6.12
N VAL A 83 0.61 4.67 5.89
CA VAL A 83 1.43 5.34 6.90
C VAL A 83 1.21 6.85 6.79
N ASP A 84 0.93 7.49 7.92
CA ASP A 84 0.96 8.96 8.06
C ASP A 84 2.02 9.38 9.10
N SER A 85 1.96 10.64 9.53
CA SER A 85 2.87 11.20 10.54
C SER A 85 2.82 10.48 11.88
N ASP A 86 1.65 9.97 12.25
CA ASP A 86 1.33 9.57 13.63
C ASP A 86 0.97 8.09 13.74
N ASN A 87 0.46 7.48 12.66
CA ASN A 87 -0.12 6.15 12.65
C ASN A 87 0.34 5.29 11.45
N VAL A 88 0.23 3.99 11.64
CA VAL A 88 0.25 2.95 10.60
C VAL A 88 -1.15 2.34 10.56
N TYR A 89 -1.69 2.14 9.36
CA TYR A 89 -2.98 1.50 9.16
C TYR A 89 -2.79 0.20 8.40
N PHE A 90 -3.38 -0.87 8.90
CA PHE A 90 -3.44 -2.18 8.26
C PHE A 90 -4.89 -2.45 7.85
N ARG A 91 -5.17 -2.39 6.55
CA ARG A 91 -6.51 -2.59 6.01
C ARG A 91 -6.60 -3.97 5.39
N VAL A 92 -7.57 -4.75 5.88
CA VAL A 92 -7.90 -6.09 5.41
C VAL A 92 -9.19 -5.98 4.62
N VAL A 93 -9.10 -6.12 3.30
CA VAL A 93 -10.23 -6.02 2.37
C VAL A 93 -10.74 -7.41 2.06
N LEU A 94 -12.00 -7.67 2.39
CA LEU A 94 -12.70 -8.93 2.14
C LEU A 94 -13.63 -8.79 0.95
N LYS A 95 -14.06 -9.92 0.38
CA LYS A 95 -15.10 -9.94 -0.65
C LYS A 95 -16.44 -9.44 -0.12
N ASN A 96 -16.74 -9.79 1.12
CA ASN A 96 -17.92 -9.36 1.86
C ASN A 96 -17.54 -9.19 3.34
N LEU A 97 -18.07 -8.19 4.02
CA LEU A 97 -17.88 -8.03 5.47
C LEU A 97 -19.05 -8.62 6.28
N GLY A 98 -20.20 -8.83 5.62
CA GLY A 98 -21.46 -9.21 6.23
C GLY A 98 -22.18 -8.03 6.90
N ASP A 99 -23.34 -8.31 7.49
CA ASP A 99 -24.27 -7.28 8.00
C ASP A 99 -24.10 -6.97 9.50
N ASN A 100 -23.03 -7.46 10.13
CA ASN A 100 -22.81 -7.35 11.57
C ASN A 100 -24.03 -7.73 12.46
N PRO A 101 -24.70 -8.89 12.24
CA PRO A 101 -25.96 -9.24 12.91
C PRO A 101 -25.90 -9.34 14.44
N TRP A 102 -24.69 -9.44 15.01
CA TRP A 102 -24.48 -9.51 16.46
C TRP A 102 -24.03 -8.19 17.08
N ASN A 103 -24.11 -7.08 16.34
CA ASN A 103 -23.78 -5.74 16.83
C ASN A 103 -22.37 -5.67 17.45
N GLY A 104 -21.36 -6.21 16.77
CA GLY A 104 -19.97 -5.95 17.12
C GLY A 104 -19.70 -4.45 17.07
N LEU A 105 -19.13 -3.91 18.14
CA LEU A 105 -18.86 -2.48 18.33
C LEU A 105 -17.94 -1.92 17.25
N ASN A 106 -17.06 -2.76 16.71
CA ASN A 106 -16.11 -2.43 15.64
C ASN A 106 -16.73 -2.53 14.24
N GLY A 107 -18.04 -2.75 14.14
CA GLY A 107 -18.77 -2.71 12.87
C GLY A 107 -18.78 -4.01 12.07
N PHE A 108 -18.21 -5.10 12.60
CA PHE A 108 -18.25 -6.45 12.03
C PHE A 108 -18.36 -7.50 13.14
N CYS A 109 -18.75 -8.72 12.81
CA CYS A 109 -18.91 -9.76 13.84
C CYS A 109 -18.52 -11.19 13.47
N LEU A 110 -18.40 -11.50 12.18
CA LEU A 110 -18.20 -12.88 11.74
C LEU A 110 -16.73 -13.26 11.77
N GLN A 111 -15.84 -12.30 11.53
CA GLN A 111 -14.42 -12.51 11.31
C GLN A 111 -13.62 -12.43 12.61
N HIS A 112 -12.65 -13.32 12.73
CA HIS A 112 -11.55 -13.27 13.68
C HIS A 112 -10.26 -13.12 12.87
N VAL A 113 -9.81 -11.88 12.71
CA VAL A 113 -8.66 -11.56 11.86
C VAL A 113 -7.40 -11.54 12.72
N GLN A 114 -6.38 -12.28 12.30
CA GLN A 114 -5.06 -12.20 12.92
C GLN A 114 -4.03 -11.73 11.90
N VAL A 115 -3.36 -10.61 12.20
CA VAL A 115 -2.28 -10.08 11.36
C VAL A 115 -0.96 -10.22 12.10
N TYR A 116 -0.07 -11.03 11.55
CA TYR A 116 1.26 -11.27 12.06
C TYR A 116 2.26 -10.42 11.29
N ILE A 117 3.15 -9.74 12.01
CA ILE A 117 4.11 -8.79 11.42
C ILE A 117 5.51 -9.18 11.85
N LEU A 118 6.39 -9.37 10.86
CA LEU A 118 7.82 -9.55 11.05
C LEU A 118 8.54 -8.29 10.56
N THR A 119 9.20 -7.60 11.48
CA THR A 119 10.00 -6.40 11.16
C THR A 119 11.44 -6.77 10.79
N THR A 120 12.28 -5.77 10.47
CA THR A 120 13.71 -6.00 10.18
C THR A 120 14.58 -6.09 11.44
N GLN A 121 13.98 -5.90 12.60
CA GLN A 121 14.68 -5.96 13.89
C GLN A 121 15.22 -7.35 14.17
N LYS A 122 16.37 -7.40 14.85
CA LYS A 122 17.02 -8.65 15.25
C LYS A 122 16.53 -9.12 16.62
N ILE A 123 15.22 -9.19 16.78
CA ILE A 123 14.58 -9.77 17.96
C ILE A 123 14.12 -11.20 17.64
N THR A 124 14.00 -12.04 18.65
CA THR A 124 13.56 -13.42 18.44
C THR A 124 12.10 -13.44 18.00
N PRO A 125 11.77 -13.98 16.82
CA PRO A 125 10.40 -14.07 16.37
C PRO A 125 9.67 -15.21 17.10
N ASN A 126 8.36 -15.04 17.28
CA ASN A 126 7.48 -16.12 17.75
C ASN A 126 6.90 -16.87 16.54
N THR A 127 6.78 -18.18 16.64
CA THR A 127 6.26 -19.03 15.55
C THR A 127 4.87 -19.58 15.83
N THR A 128 4.29 -19.30 17.01
CA THR A 128 2.97 -19.80 17.37
C THR A 128 1.86 -18.96 16.74
N ALA A 129 0.70 -19.58 16.54
CA ALA A 129 -0.50 -18.91 16.06
C ALA A 129 -1.68 -19.25 16.99
N PRO A 130 -2.03 -18.37 17.95
CA PRO A 130 -3.02 -18.68 18.97
C PRO A 130 -4.36 -19.13 18.39
N GLY A 131 -4.76 -20.37 18.71
CA GLY A 131 -6.06 -20.94 18.36
C GLY A 131 -6.25 -21.35 16.90
N LEU A 132 -5.24 -21.18 16.03
CA LEU A 132 -5.37 -21.46 14.60
C LEU A 132 -4.88 -22.85 14.18
N ASN A 133 -4.20 -23.59 15.07
CA ASN A 133 -3.56 -24.89 14.78
C ASN A 133 -2.59 -24.84 13.58
N ILE A 134 -1.87 -23.72 13.46
CA ILE A 134 -0.79 -23.52 12.48
C ILE A 134 0.49 -23.05 13.17
N LYS A 135 1.62 -23.19 12.48
CA LYS A 135 2.92 -22.65 12.86
C LYS A 135 3.39 -21.69 11.78
N ILE A 136 3.93 -20.55 12.19
CA ILE A 136 4.30 -19.46 11.28
C ILE A 136 5.81 -19.45 11.09
N TYR A 137 6.24 -19.43 9.83
CA TYR A 137 7.64 -19.32 9.44
C TYR A 137 7.92 -18.01 8.68
N PRO A 138 9.03 -17.28 8.99
CA PRO A 138 10.03 -17.59 10.02
C PRO A 138 9.58 -17.22 11.45
N GLY A 139 8.36 -16.70 11.57
CA GLY A 139 7.77 -16.19 12.81
C GLY A 139 7.58 -14.68 12.76
N TRP A 140 7.04 -14.09 13.82
CA TRP A 140 6.56 -12.72 13.88
C TRP A 140 7.05 -11.98 15.13
N HIS A 141 7.05 -10.65 15.05
CA HIS A 141 7.39 -9.70 16.11
C HIS A 141 6.17 -9.06 16.75
N PHE A 142 5.13 -8.80 15.96
CA PHE A 142 3.84 -8.31 16.44
C PHE A 142 2.71 -9.22 15.96
N LEU A 143 1.69 -9.36 16.80
CA LEU A 143 0.42 -10.01 16.48
C LEU A 143 -0.70 -9.01 16.76
N ILE A 144 -1.49 -8.72 15.74
CA ILE A 144 -2.75 -7.99 15.84
C ILE A 144 -3.88 -9.00 15.82
N VAL A 145 -4.79 -8.89 16.77
CA VAL A 145 -6.05 -9.63 16.79
C VAL A 145 -7.16 -8.61 16.58
N ALA A 146 -7.81 -8.66 15.42
CA ALA A 146 -8.90 -7.77 15.05
C ALA A 146 -10.22 -8.56 15.06
N VAL A 147 -11.11 -8.18 15.97
CA VAL A 147 -12.40 -8.82 16.24
C VAL A 147 -13.48 -7.75 16.42
N GLY A 148 -14.75 -8.19 16.38
CA GLY A 148 -15.90 -7.30 16.38
C GLY A 148 -16.08 -6.45 17.65
N GLY A 149 -15.50 -6.82 18.80
CA GLY A 149 -15.63 -6.06 20.05
C GLY A 149 -17.04 -6.15 20.65
N TRP A 150 -17.17 -6.74 21.84
CA TRP A 150 -18.46 -6.80 22.58
C TRP A 150 -18.34 -6.38 24.04
N SER A 151 -17.14 -6.01 24.47
CA SER A 151 -16.84 -5.42 25.77
C SER A 151 -17.55 -6.08 26.95
N ASN A 152 -16.98 -7.18 27.43
CA ASN A 152 -16.95 -7.44 28.86
C ASN A 152 -15.49 -7.47 29.34
N LEU A 153 -14.91 -6.29 29.61
CA LEU A 153 -13.50 -6.14 30.01
C LEU A 153 -13.16 -6.86 31.33
N TYR A 154 -14.16 -7.37 32.06
CA TYR A 154 -13.97 -8.18 33.26
C TYR A 154 -13.74 -9.68 32.96
N GLU A 155 -14.03 -10.14 31.74
CA GLU A 155 -13.79 -11.52 31.29
C GLU A 155 -12.37 -11.67 30.77
N ILE A 156 -11.45 -12.09 31.64
CA ILE A 156 -10.03 -12.36 31.30
C ILE A 156 -9.90 -13.53 30.33
N GLU A 157 -10.85 -14.48 30.40
CA GLU A 157 -10.97 -15.60 29.47
C GLU A 157 -12.39 -15.66 28.92
N PRO A 158 -12.55 -16.12 27.67
CA PRO A 158 -11.50 -16.58 26.76
C PRO A 158 -10.73 -15.46 26.04
N TRP A 159 -9.58 -15.79 25.45
CA TRP A 159 -8.76 -14.90 24.64
C TRP A 159 -9.38 -14.61 23.26
N PRO A 160 -9.25 -13.39 22.71
CA PRO A 160 -8.74 -12.19 23.37
C PRO A 160 -9.74 -11.68 24.42
N ARG A 161 -9.22 -11.05 25.48
CA ARG A 161 -10.00 -10.59 26.64
C ARG A 161 -11.22 -9.78 26.21
N GLY A 162 -12.39 -10.13 26.75
CA GLY A 162 -13.66 -9.46 26.43
C GLY A 162 -14.09 -9.52 24.96
N SER A 163 -13.45 -10.37 24.13
CA SER A 163 -13.58 -10.37 22.66
C SER A 163 -13.25 -9.01 22.04
N ASN A 164 -12.28 -8.30 22.63
CA ASN A 164 -11.82 -7.01 22.15
C ASN A 164 -10.53 -7.15 21.32
N PRO A 165 -10.27 -6.19 20.41
CA PRO A 165 -9.02 -6.13 19.68
C PRO A 165 -7.81 -6.03 20.61
N ALA A 166 -6.70 -6.63 20.19
CA ALA A 166 -5.47 -6.61 20.96
C ALA A 166 -4.22 -6.64 20.06
N LEU A 167 -3.16 -5.97 20.53
CA LEU A 167 -1.82 -5.96 19.95
C LEU A 167 -0.84 -6.61 20.92
N TYR A 168 -0.07 -7.59 20.42
CA TYR A 168 0.91 -8.34 21.22
C TYR A 168 2.31 -8.26 20.62
N LEU A 169 3.32 -8.35 21.48
CA LEU A 169 4.71 -8.66 21.10
C LEU A 169 4.93 -10.17 20.94
N SER A 170 6.01 -10.54 20.25
CA SER A 170 6.46 -11.93 20.11
C SER A 170 6.70 -12.64 21.45
N THR A 171 6.97 -11.90 22.51
CA THR A 171 7.11 -12.42 23.88
C THR A 171 5.78 -12.89 24.49
N GLY A 172 4.64 -12.55 23.89
CA GLY A 172 3.31 -12.74 24.44
C GLY A 172 2.81 -11.57 25.30
N GLU A 173 3.62 -10.51 25.45
CA GLU A 173 3.22 -9.29 26.13
C GLU A 173 2.11 -8.57 25.36
N LEU A 174 1.04 -8.20 26.08
CA LEU A 174 -0.03 -7.34 25.57
C LEU A 174 0.46 -5.88 25.54
N LEU A 175 0.64 -5.31 24.36
CA LEU A 175 1.04 -3.91 24.19
C LEU A 175 -0.13 -2.95 24.31
N SER A 176 -1.26 -3.31 23.72
CA SER A 176 -2.46 -2.49 23.74
C SER A 176 -3.69 -3.33 23.51
N GLU A 177 -4.78 -2.92 24.16
CA GLU A 177 -6.14 -3.19 23.69
C GLU A 177 -6.68 -1.95 23.01
N GLU A 178 -7.95 -2.00 22.61
CA GLU A 178 -8.67 -0.88 22.03
C GLU A 178 -8.52 0.40 22.87
N SER A 179 -7.96 1.45 22.26
CA SER A 179 -7.60 2.72 22.87
C SER A 179 -7.33 3.79 21.81
N GLU A 180 -7.01 5.01 22.21
CA GLU A 180 -6.61 6.07 21.26
C GLU A 180 -5.33 5.72 20.46
N LEU A 181 -4.48 4.82 20.96
CA LEU A 181 -3.24 4.41 20.32
C LEU A 181 -3.38 3.17 19.44
N PHE A 182 -4.48 2.42 19.60
CA PHE A 182 -4.74 1.18 18.87
C PHE A 182 -6.24 0.99 18.71
N ASP A 183 -6.72 1.06 17.47
CA ASP A 183 -8.15 1.08 17.16
C ASP A 183 -8.43 0.13 15.98
N VAL A 184 -9.61 -0.49 15.97
CA VAL A 184 -10.04 -1.45 14.94
C VAL A 184 -11.48 -1.16 14.57
N TYR A 185 -11.75 -0.97 13.29
CA TYR A 185 -13.11 -0.68 12.83
C TYR A 185 -13.37 -1.18 11.40
N ALA A 186 -14.63 -1.44 11.09
CA ALA A 186 -15.12 -1.60 9.73
C ALA A 186 -15.04 -0.27 8.98
N VAL A 187 -14.49 -0.28 7.78
CA VAL A 187 -14.36 0.91 6.93
C VAL A 187 -15.73 1.26 6.34
N PRO A 188 -16.27 2.48 6.58
CA PRO A 188 -17.58 2.85 6.05
C PRO A 188 -17.66 2.77 4.52
N GLY A 189 -18.62 1.99 4.01
CA GLY A 189 -18.85 1.83 2.57
C GLY A 189 -17.89 0.88 1.86
N GLU A 190 -16.98 0.22 2.59
CA GLU A 190 -16.06 -0.79 2.06
C GLU A 190 -16.24 -2.11 2.82
N SER A 191 -16.07 -3.25 2.14
CA SER A 191 -15.97 -4.55 2.82
C SER A 191 -14.57 -4.74 3.41
N ALA A 192 -14.20 -3.90 4.36
CA ALA A 192 -12.86 -3.90 4.93
C ALA A 192 -12.85 -3.65 6.43
N VAL A 193 -11.88 -4.26 7.11
CA VAL A 193 -11.50 -3.97 8.49
C VAL A 193 -10.21 -3.18 8.46
N GLU A 194 -10.15 -2.06 9.17
CA GLU A 194 -8.95 -1.25 9.31
C GLU A 194 -8.47 -1.27 10.76
N VAL A 195 -7.17 -1.54 10.91
CA VAL A 195 -6.46 -1.49 12.20
C VAL A 195 -5.57 -0.26 12.17
N LYS A 196 -5.84 0.70 13.03
CA LYS A 196 -5.04 1.91 13.22
C LYS A 196 -4.13 1.75 14.42
N ILE A 197 -2.83 1.88 14.23
CA ILE A 197 -1.83 1.76 15.30
C ILE A 197 -0.97 3.01 15.33
N SER A 198 -0.89 3.66 16.49
CA SER A 198 0.06 4.73 16.73
C SER A 198 1.48 4.23 16.51
N ARG A 199 2.30 5.02 15.82
CA ARG A 199 3.73 4.73 15.60
C ARG A 199 4.51 4.57 16.91
N HIS A 200 3.98 5.05 18.03
CA HIS A 200 4.59 4.87 19.35
C HIS A 200 4.53 3.43 19.88
N LEU A 201 3.60 2.62 19.40
CA LEU A 201 3.47 1.21 19.77
C LEU A 201 4.30 0.27 18.88
N LEU A 202 4.78 0.77 17.74
CA LEU A 202 5.53 -0.01 16.76
C LEU A 202 7.00 0.42 16.76
N ILE A 203 7.88 -0.54 16.50
CA ILE A 203 9.30 -0.28 16.24
C ILE A 203 9.58 -0.48 14.76
N ASP A 204 10.65 0.13 14.24
CA ASP A 204 11.16 -0.15 12.89
C ASP A 204 10.25 0.31 11.72
N VAL A 205 9.31 1.23 11.99
CA VAL A 205 8.31 1.70 11.02
C VAL A 205 8.96 2.35 9.79
N GLU A 206 10.14 2.95 9.95
CA GLU A 206 10.94 3.49 8.85
C GLU A 206 11.38 2.44 7.84
N ASN A 207 11.43 1.16 8.23
CA ASN A 207 11.80 0.02 7.38
C ASN A 207 10.59 -0.82 6.95
N ILE A 208 9.37 -0.30 7.11
CA ILE A 208 8.11 -1.03 6.86
C ILE A 208 8.01 -1.63 5.46
N SER A 209 8.67 -1.04 4.45
CA SER A 209 8.72 -1.60 3.09
C SER A 209 9.41 -2.96 3.01
N ASN A 210 10.17 -3.35 4.04
CA ASN A 210 10.88 -4.62 4.16
C ASN A 210 10.23 -5.57 5.17
N TRP A 211 9.11 -5.18 5.78
CA TRP A 211 8.39 -6.05 6.69
C TRP A 211 7.72 -7.19 5.94
N LYS A 212 7.47 -8.28 6.66
CA LYS A 212 6.67 -9.41 6.18
C LYS A 212 5.40 -9.54 7.00
N PHE A 213 4.37 -10.05 6.35
CA PHE A 213 3.02 -10.15 6.90
C PHE A 213 2.47 -11.55 6.70
N LEU A 214 1.66 -12.01 7.63
CA LEU A 214 0.69 -13.07 7.39
C LEU A 214 -0.65 -12.54 7.89
N VAL A 215 -1.63 -12.49 7.01
CA VAL A 215 -3.02 -12.19 7.38
C VAL A 215 -3.74 -13.52 7.40
N VAL A 216 -4.47 -13.80 8.47
CA VAL A 216 -5.30 -15.00 8.63
C VAL A 216 -6.73 -14.56 8.90
N ILE A 217 -7.68 -15.08 8.13
CA ILE A 217 -9.10 -14.93 8.37
C ILE A 217 -9.64 -16.24 8.94
N ALA A 218 -10.14 -16.16 10.18
CA ALA A 218 -10.87 -17.24 10.83
C ALA A 218 -12.30 -16.80 11.15
N GLY A 219 -13.17 -17.75 11.49
CA GLY A 219 -14.51 -17.42 12.00
C GLY A 219 -14.45 -17.07 13.49
N HIS A 220 -15.07 -15.95 13.89
CA HIS A 220 -15.28 -15.62 15.29
C HIS A 220 -16.41 -16.49 15.87
N ASP A 221 -16.19 -16.99 17.08
CA ASP A 221 -17.19 -17.70 17.88
C ASP A 221 -17.20 -17.21 19.33
N GLY A 222 -18.19 -16.38 19.66
CA GLY A 222 -18.43 -15.87 21.00
C GLY A 222 -18.78 -16.93 22.05
N LEU A 223 -18.94 -18.20 21.67
CA LEU A 223 -19.17 -19.32 22.59
C LEU A 223 -17.95 -20.24 22.73
N ALA A 224 -16.94 -20.10 21.88
CA ALA A 224 -15.72 -20.89 21.98
C ALA A 224 -14.96 -20.54 23.27
N SER A 225 -14.47 -21.57 23.95
CA SER A 225 -14.03 -21.48 25.35
C SER A 225 -12.61 -20.99 25.58
N ARG A 226 -11.81 -20.76 24.52
CA ARG A 226 -10.39 -20.37 24.68
C ARG A 226 -9.90 -19.27 23.76
N TYR A 227 -10.19 -19.34 22.46
CA TYR A 227 -9.64 -18.41 21.48
C TYR A 227 -10.69 -17.59 20.71
N ARG A 228 -11.98 -17.78 21.04
CA ARG A 228 -13.10 -17.18 20.28
C ARG A 228 -13.03 -17.45 18.77
N ILE A 229 -12.45 -18.60 18.39
CA ILE A 229 -12.33 -19.08 17.02
C ILE A 229 -13.30 -20.24 16.83
N ARG A 230 -14.04 -20.19 15.73
CA ARG A 230 -15.03 -21.18 15.33
C ARG A 230 -14.34 -22.45 14.84
N GLU A 231 -14.86 -23.59 15.27
CA GLU A 231 -14.30 -24.90 14.94
C GLU A 231 -14.59 -25.32 13.49
N VAL A 232 -13.69 -26.19 13.00
CA VAL A 232 -13.78 -26.87 11.71
C VAL A 232 -13.93 -28.37 11.95
N TYR A 233 -15.06 -28.94 11.55
CA TYR A 233 -15.35 -30.37 11.71
C TYR A 233 -15.19 -31.14 10.40
N PRO A 234 -14.97 -32.47 10.44
CA PRO A 234 -14.95 -33.28 9.24
C PRO A 234 -16.36 -33.49 8.68
N GLY A 235 -16.45 -33.59 7.35
CA GLY A 235 -17.73 -33.85 6.65
C GLY A 235 -18.51 -32.58 6.30
N GLU A 236 -19.84 -32.66 6.29
CA GLU A 236 -20.68 -31.51 5.96
C GLU A 236 -20.71 -30.47 7.10
N PRO A 237 -20.82 -29.17 6.77
CA PRO A 237 -20.93 -28.12 7.77
C PRO A 237 -22.24 -28.24 8.56
N SER A 238 -22.23 -27.72 9.78
CA SER A 238 -23.46 -27.53 10.56
C SER A 238 -23.97 -26.10 10.39
N GLU A 239 -25.06 -25.76 11.08
CA GLU A 239 -25.58 -24.39 11.09
C GLU A 239 -24.53 -23.36 11.53
N TRP A 240 -23.71 -23.71 12.52
CA TRP A 240 -22.80 -22.77 13.19
C TRP A 240 -21.33 -23.13 13.07
N TYR A 241 -20.96 -24.28 12.51
CA TYR A 241 -19.56 -24.70 12.41
C TYR A 241 -19.18 -25.04 10.99
N PHE A 242 -17.92 -24.73 10.65
CA PHE A 242 -17.36 -25.09 9.36
C PHE A 242 -17.30 -26.61 9.21
N GLY A 243 -17.44 -27.06 7.97
CA GLY A 243 -17.26 -28.45 7.56
C GLY A 243 -16.02 -28.61 6.69
N GLY A 244 -15.77 -29.84 6.24
CA GLY A 244 -14.71 -30.16 5.27
C GLY A 244 -13.32 -30.33 5.87
N GLY A 245 -13.18 -30.31 7.20
CA GLY A 245 -11.92 -30.62 7.87
C GLY A 245 -11.44 -32.05 7.62
N ASP A 246 -10.13 -32.26 7.72
CA ASP A 246 -9.55 -33.60 7.68
C ASP A 246 -9.85 -34.33 9.01
N ARG A 247 -10.42 -35.53 8.91
CA ARG A 247 -10.85 -36.29 10.09
C ARG A 247 -9.68 -36.59 11.03
N SER A 248 -8.54 -37.04 10.49
CA SER A 248 -7.39 -37.40 11.31
C SER A 248 -6.73 -36.16 11.92
N ALA A 249 -6.76 -35.03 11.23
CA ALA A 249 -6.28 -33.75 11.76
C ALA A 249 -7.16 -33.24 12.91
N VAL A 250 -8.48 -33.36 12.80
CA VAL A 250 -9.42 -32.99 13.88
C VAL A 250 -9.24 -33.91 15.09
N GLU A 251 -9.15 -35.23 14.88
CA GLU A 251 -8.93 -36.20 15.95
C GLU A 251 -7.58 -36.01 16.67
N SER A 252 -6.59 -35.44 15.99
CA SER A 252 -5.24 -35.19 16.53
C SER A 252 -5.00 -33.74 16.96
N ASP A 253 -6.05 -32.90 16.98
CA ASP A 253 -6.00 -31.45 17.31
C ASP A 253 -4.94 -30.66 16.50
N VAL A 254 -4.82 -30.98 15.20
CA VAL A 254 -3.93 -30.26 14.26
C VAL A 254 -4.65 -29.72 13.04
N GLN A 255 -5.98 -29.85 12.96
CA GLN A 255 -6.78 -29.26 11.89
C GLN A 255 -6.62 -27.73 11.91
N PRO A 256 -6.08 -27.11 10.84
CA PRO A 256 -6.01 -25.67 10.76
C PRO A 256 -7.41 -25.05 10.77
N LYS A 257 -7.53 -23.92 11.48
CA LYS A 257 -8.79 -23.16 11.61
C LYS A 257 -8.78 -21.85 10.83
N ALA A 258 -7.72 -21.61 10.06
CA ALA A 258 -7.68 -20.58 9.03
C ALA A 258 -8.61 -20.97 7.88
N ILE A 259 -9.57 -20.09 7.57
CA ILE A 259 -10.46 -20.25 6.41
C ILE A 259 -9.79 -19.68 5.17
N ASP A 260 -9.00 -18.63 5.37
CA ASP A 260 -8.23 -17.94 4.35
C ASP A 260 -6.94 -17.37 5.00
N ILE A 261 -5.85 -17.33 4.24
CA ILE A 261 -4.58 -16.71 4.56
C ILE A 261 -4.05 -15.94 3.34
N LEU A 262 -3.43 -14.79 3.59
CA LEU A 262 -2.74 -14.05 2.52
C LEU A 262 -1.66 -14.92 1.87
N ALA A 263 -1.85 -15.26 0.60
CA ALA A 263 -0.99 -16.16 -0.16
C ALA A 263 -0.79 -15.68 -1.62
N PRO A 264 0.34 -16.06 -2.26
CA PRO A 264 0.54 -15.74 -3.68
C PRO A 264 -0.53 -16.32 -4.60
N THR A 265 -1.01 -17.52 -4.26
CA THR A 265 -2.03 -18.26 -4.98
C THR A 265 -2.82 -19.15 -4.02
N ALA A 266 -4.06 -19.48 -4.38
CA ALA A 266 -4.86 -20.49 -3.68
C ALA A 266 -4.13 -21.82 -3.51
N GLN A 267 -3.34 -22.24 -4.49
CA GLN A 267 -2.62 -23.50 -4.41
C GLN A 267 -1.49 -23.46 -3.35
N ASP A 268 -0.89 -22.29 -3.14
CA ASP A 268 0.10 -22.10 -2.07
C ASP A 268 -0.58 -22.10 -0.71
N GLN A 269 -1.73 -21.43 -0.55
CA GLN A 269 -2.60 -21.55 0.61
C GLN A 269 -2.93 -23.01 0.93
N TYR A 270 -3.46 -23.76 -0.04
CA TYR A 270 -3.86 -25.15 0.15
C TYR A 270 -2.69 -26.05 0.54
N LYS A 271 -1.51 -25.84 -0.05
CA LYS A 271 -0.28 -26.58 0.33
C LYS A 271 0.15 -26.25 1.76
N MET A 272 0.16 -24.97 2.14
CA MET A 272 0.54 -24.56 3.49
C MET A 272 -0.43 -25.17 4.51
N LEU A 273 -1.74 -25.01 4.32
CA LEU A 273 -2.75 -25.48 5.27
C LEU A 273 -2.98 -27.00 5.25
N SER A 274 -2.47 -27.74 4.26
CA SER A 274 -2.47 -29.21 4.27
C SER A 274 -1.14 -29.83 4.75
N SER A 275 -0.17 -29.02 5.18
CA SER A 275 1.16 -29.50 5.58
C SER A 275 1.26 -30.07 7.01
N PHE A 276 0.14 -30.25 7.70
CA PHE A 276 0.08 -30.87 9.03
C PHE A 276 0.46 -32.36 8.98
N ASP A 277 0.83 -32.92 10.13
CA ASP A 277 1.08 -34.36 10.29
C ASP A 277 0.28 -34.85 11.51
N SER A 278 -0.90 -35.43 11.25
CA SER A 278 -1.80 -35.95 12.28
C SER A 278 -1.15 -37.10 13.08
N THR A 279 -0.29 -37.89 12.45
CA THR A 279 0.40 -39.01 13.13
C THR A 279 1.40 -38.53 14.17
N LYS A 280 1.94 -37.32 14.00
CA LYS A 280 2.91 -36.70 14.92
C LYS A 280 2.31 -35.55 15.73
N ALA A 281 1.00 -35.32 15.63
CA ALA A 281 0.35 -34.11 16.16
C ALA A 281 1.12 -32.83 15.81
N LYS A 282 1.62 -32.73 14.57
CA LYS A 282 2.33 -31.55 14.07
C LYS A 282 1.32 -30.64 13.34
N PRO A 283 1.19 -29.36 13.73
CA PRO A 283 0.36 -28.40 13.00
C PRO A 283 0.94 -28.08 11.62
N ALA A 284 0.09 -27.55 10.74
CA ALA A 284 0.49 -27.05 9.44
C ALA A 284 1.47 -25.87 9.56
N GLU A 285 2.40 -25.74 8.63
CA GLU A 285 3.35 -24.63 8.55
C GLU A 285 2.93 -23.64 7.44
N VAL A 286 2.84 -22.36 7.78
CA VAL A 286 2.46 -21.26 6.88
C VAL A 286 3.60 -20.22 6.80
N TYR A 287 3.70 -19.55 5.65
CA TYR A 287 4.78 -18.60 5.36
C TYR A 287 4.28 -17.17 5.33
N MET A 288 5.09 -16.25 5.86
CA MET A 288 4.82 -14.82 5.76
C MET A 288 5.27 -14.27 4.41
N VAL A 289 4.53 -13.29 3.91
CA VAL A 289 4.75 -12.64 2.61
C VAL A 289 5.31 -11.23 2.79
N GLY A 290 6.33 -10.88 2.02
CA GLY A 290 6.93 -9.55 1.97
C GLY A 290 6.83 -8.92 0.58
N TYR A 291 7.73 -7.98 0.30
CA TYR A 291 7.75 -7.19 -0.94
C TYR A 291 7.69 -8.02 -2.24
N GLU A 292 8.09 -9.31 -2.17
CA GLU A 292 7.99 -10.28 -3.26
C GLU A 292 6.58 -10.49 -3.83
N LEU A 293 5.52 -10.18 -3.07
CA LEU A 293 4.11 -10.34 -3.49
C LEU A 293 3.37 -9.02 -3.73
N ILE A 294 4.08 -7.90 -3.80
CA ILE A 294 3.41 -6.62 -4.09
C ILE A 294 2.85 -6.67 -5.51
N SER A 295 1.54 -6.48 -5.65
CA SER A 295 0.89 -6.33 -6.95
C SER A 295 1.61 -5.23 -7.71
N SER A 296 2.05 -5.51 -8.94
CA SER A 296 2.79 -4.55 -9.76
C SER A 296 1.98 -3.26 -9.81
N ARG A 297 2.49 -2.21 -9.13
CA ARG A 297 1.82 -0.90 -9.03
C ARG A 297 1.30 -0.51 -10.42
N GLU A 298 0.02 -0.13 -10.52
CA GLU A 298 -0.47 0.51 -11.73
C GLU A 298 0.45 1.69 -12.04
N ALA A 299 1.08 1.67 -13.22
CA ALA A 299 1.94 2.75 -13.67
C ALA A 299 1.14 4.05 -13.64
N VAL A 300 1.51 4.98 -12.75
CA VAL A 300 0.88 6.30 -12.71
C VAL A 300 1.34 7.04 -13.97
N ASN A 301 0.42 7.27 -14.90
CA ASN A 301 0.67 8.12 -16.06
C ASN A 301 0.73 9.58 -15.60
N ILE A 302 1.94 10.10 -15.37
CA ILE A 302 2.12 11.52 -15.10
C ILE A 302 2.21 12.25 -16.45
N THR A 303 1.21 13.09 -16.74
CA THR A 303 1.23 13.97 -17.91
C THR A 303 1.76 15.32 -17.49
N ILE A 304 2.99 15.65 -17.90
CA ILE A 304 3.58 16.97 -17.67
C ILE A 304 3.37 17.80 -18.94
N THR A 305 2.55 18.85 -18.84
CA THR A 305 2.37 19.83 -19.92
C THR A 305 3.33 20.99 -19.67
N HIS A 306 4.27 21.22 -20.59
CA HIS A 306 5.23 22.32 -20.48
C HIS A 306 4.90 23.37 -21.53
N THR A 307 4.54 24.58 -21.07
CA THR A 307 4.25 25.73 -21.94
C THR A 307 5.52 26.57 -22.05
N ILE A 308 6.13 26.61 -23.24
CA ILE A 308 7.30 27.45 -23.48
C ILE A 308 6.86 28.64 -24.32
N THR A 309 6.94 29.83 -23.74
CA THR A 309 6.65 31.08 -24.44
C THR A 309 7.96 31.60 -25.06
N VAL A 310 8.06 31.58 -26.40
CA VAL A 310 9.23 32.14 -27.09
C VAL A 310 8.87 33.53 -27.60
N THR A 311 9.54 34.54 -27.04
CA THR A 311 9.41 35.93 -27.51
C THR A 311 10.49 36.22 -28.54
N GLU A 312 10.12 36.43 -29.80
CA GLU A 312 11.06 36.83 -30.85
C GLU A 312 10.83 38.31 -31.20
N THR A 313 11.85 39.13 -30.93
CA THR A 313 11.82 40.57 -31.25
C THR A 313 12.56 40.80 -32.56
N ARG A 314 11.85 41.23 -33.61
CA ARG A 314 12.47 41.63 -34.89
C ARG A 314 12.40 43.14 -35.03
N THR A 315 13.56 43.76 -35.18
CA THR A 315 13.68 45.19 -35.50
C THR A 315 13.79 45.33 -37.01
N VAL A 316 12.82 45.99 -37.63
CA VAL A 316 12.84 46.29 -39.07
C VAL A 316 13.17 47.76 -39.24
N THR A 317 14.22 48.07 -40.01
CA THR A 317 14.65 49.43 -40.31
C THR A 317 14.47 49.68 -41.80
N GLU A 318 13.46 50.47 -42.14
CA GLU A 318 13.22 50.90 -43.53
C GLU A 318 13.87 52.27 -43.75
N THR A 319 14.77 52.36 -44.74
CA THR A 319 15.45 53.62 -45.08
C THR A 319 14.80 54.23 -46.32
N ARG A 320 13.98 55.27 -46.15
CA ARG A 320 13.47 56.09 -47.25
C ARG A 320 14.31 57.36 -47.39
N ARG A 321 14.67 57.74 -48.63
CA ARG A 321 15.59 58.84 -48.95
C ARG A 321 15.16 60.17 -48.29
N LEU A 322 16.15 60.78 -47.60
CA LEU A 322 16.23 62.13 -47.02
C LEU A 322 15.09 62.54 -46.05
N VAL A 323 15.46 62.58 -44.77
CA VAL A 323 14.80 63.21 -43.61
C VAL A 323 13.70 62.38 -42.90
N ASN A 324 14.08 61.22 -42.35
CA ASN A 324 13.74 60.72 -41.00
C ASN A 324 13.90 59.18 -40.93
N THR A 325 14.62 58.69 -39.93
CA THR A 325 14.70 57.26 -39.61
C THR A 325 13.58 56.93 -38.64
N GLN A 326 12.63 56.08 -39.05
CA GLN A 326 11.63 55.51 -38.14
C GLN A 326 12.01 54.06 -37.83
N THR A 327 12.22 53.76 -36.55
CA THR A 327 12.45 52.41 -36.06
C THR A 327 11.14 51.88 -35.49
N THR A 328 10.61 50.80 -36.07
CA THR A 328 9.44 50.11 -35.52
C THR A 328 9.88 48.79 -34.93
N THR A 329 9.66 48.61 -33.63
CA THR A 329 9.89 47.34 -32.93
C THR A 329 8.61 46.52 -33.00
N VAL A 330 8.66 45.34 -33.59
CA VAL A 330 7.53 44.40 -33.61
C VAL A 330 7.89 43.21 -32.71
N THR A 331 7.09 43.01 -31.66
CA THR A 331 7.19 41.85 -30.76
C THR A 331 6.17 40.82 -31.21
N ILE A 332 6.63 39.62 -31.57
CA ILE A 332 5.74 38.50 -31.93
C ILE A 332 5.86 37.46 -30.81
N LEU A 333 4.71 37.13 -30.19
CA LEU A 333 4.62 36.04 -29.22
C LEU A 333 4.23 34.75 -29.96
N ASN A 334 5.11 33.76 -29.94
CA ASN A 334 4.77 32.41 -30.40
C ASN A 334 4.73 31.47 -29.18
N GLU A 335 3.55 30.95 -28.90
CA GLU A 335 3.34 29.92 -27.88
C GLU A 335 3.51 28.54 -28.53
N MET A 336 4.46 27.74 -28.04
CA MET A 336 4.59 26.33 -28.44
C MET A 336 4.25 25.44 -27.25
N ASN A 337 3.16 24.69 -27.38
CA ASN A 337 2.75 23.71 -26.38
C ASN A 337 3.33 22.35 -26.77
N THR A 338 4.16 21.77 -25.90
CA THR A 338 4.70 20.42 -26.10
C THR A 338 4.25 19.52 -24.94
N THR A 339 3.60 18.41 -25.27
CA THR A 339 3.15 17.41 -24.30
C THR A 339 4.14 16.25 -24.29
N ILE A 340 4.70 15.94 -23.12
CA ILE A 340 5.61 14.79 -22.95
C ILE A 340 4.94 13.82 -21.98
N THR A 341 4.61 12.62 -22.47
CA THR A 341 4.10 11.54 -21.64
C THR A 341 5.25 10.62 -21.25
N LEU A 342 5.48 10.44 -19.95
CA LEU A 342 6.55 9.58 -19.44
C LEU A 342 5.95 8.43 -18.63
N LYS A 343 6.40 7.21 -18.91
CA LYS A 343 6.20 6.06 -18.05
C LYS A 343 7.42 5.93 -17.16
N VAL A 344 7.29 6.27 -15.88
CA VAL A 344 8.41 6.18 -14.92
C VAL A 344 8.11 5.07 -13.92
N PRO A 345 8.96 4.03 -13.80
CA PRO A 345 8.84 3.09 -12.70
C PRO A 345 9.34 3.76 -11.42
N ASP A 346 8.67 3.48 -10.32
CA ASP A 346 8.83 4.20 -9.06
C ASP A 346 10.13 3.77 -8.34
N TYR A 347 11.25 4.36 -8.75
CA TYR A 347 12.50 4.34 -8.00
C TYR A 347 12.83 5.77 -7.59
N THR A 348 12.90 6.03 -6.28
CA THR A 348 13.29 7.29 -5.61
C THR A 348 13.19 8.51 -6.54
N ALA A 349 11.98 9.05 -6.68
CA ALA A 349 11.60 10.12 -7.60
C ALA A 349 12.67 11.20 -7.80
N THR A 350 13.40 11.57 -6.74
CA THR A 350 14.47 12.57 -6.77
C THR A 350 15.64 12.26 -7.72
N LYS A 351 16.05 10.98 -7.88
CA LYS A 351 17.23 10.63 -8.71
C LYS A 351 16.92 10.51 -10.21
N MET A 352 15.70 10.16 -10.58
CA MET A 352 15.29 10.01 -11.99
C MET A 352 14.76 11.31 -12.60
N ILE A 353 14.14 12.18 -11.81
CA ILE A 353 13.62 13.48 -12.28
C ILE A 353 14.76 14.38 -12.77
N GLY A 354 15.91 14.40 -12.07
CA GLY A 354 17.09 15.12 -12.54
C GLY A 354 17.60 14.66 -13.91
N VAL A 355 17.55 13.35 -14.18
CA VAL A 355 17.98 12.77 -15.47
C VAL A 355 17.00 13.12 -16.59
N ILE A 356 15.70 13.07 -16.30
CA ILE A 356 14.63 13.38 -17.27
C ILE A 356 14.64 14.87 -17.64
N SER A 357 14.79 15.76 -16.66
CA SER A 357 14.88 17.21 -16.88
C SER A 357 16.10 17.58 -17.72
N VAL A 358 17.24 16.90 -17.52
CA VAL A 358 18.45 17.07 -18.35
C VAL A 358 18.20 16.60 -19.79
N ILE A 359 17.50 15.49 -20.00
CA ILE A 359 17.21 14.98 -21.36
C ILE A 359 16.29 15.95 -22.12
N VAL A 360 15.22 16.43 -21.49
CA VAL A 360 14.25 17.35 -22.10
C VAL A 360 14.87 18.70 -22.41
N THR A 361 15.66 19.27 -21.49
CA THR A 361 16.36 20.54 -21.72
C THR A 361 17.40 20.40 -22.83
N THR A 362 18.14 19.28 -22.88
CA THR A 362 19.13 19.02 -23.94
C THR A 362 18.48 18.90 -25.31
N THR A 363 17.34 18.19 -25.42
CA THR A 363 16.61 18.05 -26.70
C THR A 363 16.02 19.38 -27.18
N LEU A 364 15.49 20.19 -26.27
CA LEU A 364 14.93 21.50 -26.58
C LEU A 364 16.02 22.49 -27.04
N VAL A 365 17.17 22.50 -26.38
CA VAL A 365 18.34 23.31 -26.79
C VAL A 365 18.82 22.90 -28.18
N ILE A 366 18.86 21.60 -28.48
CA ILE A 366 19.21 21.09 -29.82
C ILE A 366 18.20 21.54 -30.88
N MET A 367 16.89 21.51 -30.58
CA MET A 367 15.85 21.98 -31.51
C MET A 367 15.93 23.49 -31.77
N LEU A 368 16.13 24.29 -30.73
CA LEU A 368 16.29 25.75 -30.86
C LEU A 368 17.55 26.11 -31.64
N LEU A 369 18.67 25.42 -31.39
CA LEU A 369 19.91 25.59 -32.17
C LEU A 369 19.69 25.20 -33.64
N ARG A 370 19.02 24.07 -33.93
CA ARG A 370 18.71 23.64 -35.31
C ARG A 370 17.86 24.65 -36.06
N SER A 371 16.85 25.26 -35.42
CA SER A 371 16.01 26.28 -36.07
C SER A 371 16.81 27.52 -36.48
N LYS A 372 17.83 27.88 -35.69
CA LYS A 372 18.68 29.05 -35.92
C LYS A 372 19.71 28.85 -37.05
N TYR A 373 20.09 27.60 -37.33
CA TYR A 373 21.02 27.24 -38.41
C TYR A 373 20.33 26.81 -39.71
N ALA A 374 19.00 26.60 -39.71
CA ALA A 374 18.24 26.27 -40.91
C ALA A 374 17.95 27.51 -41.81
N THR A 375 18.16 28.72 -41.29
CA THR A 375 18.03 29.99 -42.03
C THR A 375 19.39 30.64 -42.27
N LYS A 376 20.28 29.94 -42.96
CA LYS A 376 21.48 30.54 -43.56
C LYS A 376 21.58 30.19 -45.03
#